data_AF-A0A0G4GI00-F1
#
_entry.id   AF-A0A0G4GI00-F1
#
_cell.length_a   1.000
_cell.length_b   1.000
_cell.length_c   1.000
_cell.angle_alpha   90.00
_cell.angle_beta   90.00
_cell.angle_gamma   90.00
#
_symmetry.space_group_name_H-M   'P 1'
#
loop_
_entity.id
_entity.type
_entity.pdbx_description
1 polymer ?
#
loop_
_entity_poly.entity_id
_entity_poly.type
_entity_poly.pdbx_seq_one_letter_code
_entity_poly.pdbx_strand_id
1 'polypeptide(L)'
;MSGLEQEHSEISCLMYRLSALDAVDLSSHDCSLHMIAALHQYAKLRASLKALVKAATFPQPRTDASAKLDDLSADAVGSLQNPLDLQSVGRLKMTARLVNDDLKMALRRRLTVAVDKAGLTGVVRFAPQLGGGGVMKALWLMEEGGKWGEVGNGLRLAGQCSYCQLPITINAVDLQKHDTKTAYLSMPRVTAQWMVVSRHVAFRCANGQQDGTFELFRDPATNEIRAFRDEPEFAITLNPPLPTTAVHPLQQHPFQQHMNPDDPPVQSAIYFDEEAEDGWTAGAAGVIGDIAASMSAFIVAMILLHHHKIGVLPIHIMHMDIDRSVRGGYLDGVLTQSPHTPLDGCSAVVAFEDDDGHVHQDHMLTAFDDPFTAWVQFGVRP
;
A
#
# COMPACT_ATOMS: atom_id res chain seq x y z
N MET A 1 34.89 28.58 -20.23
CA MET A 1 34.92 27.12 -20.47
C MET A 1 35.31 26.32 -19.23
N SER A 2 36.31 26.75 -18.45
CA SER A 2 36.78 26.04 -17.24
C SER A 2 35.68 25.66 -16.23
N GLY A 3 34.69 26.52 -15.99
CA GLY A 3 33.59 26.20 -15.06
C GLY A 3 32.66 25.07 -15.54
N LEU A 4 32.44 24.96 -16.85
CA LEU A 4 31.61 23.91 -17.46
C LEU A 4 32.36 22.58 -17.54
N GLU A 5 33.67 22.62 -17.78
CA GLU A 5 34.55 21.46 -17.72
C GLU A 5 34.66 20.94 -16.28
N GLN A 6 34.69 21.83 -15.30
CA GLN A 6 34.67 21.46 -13.88
C GLN A 6 33.34 20.82 -13.47
N GLU A 7 32.19 21.41 -13.84
CA GLU A 7 30.88 20.78 -13.60
C GLU A 7 30.75 19.43 -14.32
N HIS A 8 31.24 19.31 -15.56
CA HIS A 8 31.25 18.04 -16.30
C HIS A 8 32.13 16.99 -15.63
N SER A 9 33.29 17.39 -15.09
CA SER A 9 34.20 16.51 -14.35
C SER A 9 33.57 16.03 -13.03
N GLU A 10 32.90 16.92 -12.29
CA GLU A 10 32.17 16.59 -11.07
C GLU A 10 31.02 15.60 -11.35
N ILE A 11 30.27 15.81 -12.43
CA ILE A 11 29.20 14.90 -12.86
C ILE A 11 29.76 13.54 -13.29
N SER A 12 30.85 13.53 -14.07
CA SER A 12 31.50 12.28 -14.51
C SER A 12 32.04 11.49 -13.33
N CYS A 13 32.57 12.18 -12.31
CA CYS A 13 33.03 11.58 -11.07
C CYS A 13 31.86 11.00 -10.25
N LEU A 14 30.74 11.71 -10.15
CA LEU A 14 29.53 11.20 -9.50
C LEU A 14 28.92 10.00 -10.24
N MET A 15 28.92 10.02 -11.57
CA MET A 15 28.47 8.90 -12.39
C MET A 15 29.33 7.66 -12.17
N TYR A 16 30.66 7.83 -12.15
CA TYR A 16 31.60 6.74 -11.87
C TYR A 16 31.37 6.15 -10.47
N ARG A 17 31.15 7.01 -9.47
CA ARG A 17 30.83 6.57 -8.11
C ARG A 17 29.49 5.85 -8.01
N LEU A 18 28.46 6.34 -8.70
CA LEU A 18 27.14 5.68 -8.76
C LEU A 18 27.20 4.34 -9.49
N SER A 19 28.01 4.21 -10.55
CA SER A 19 28.20 2.97 -11.30
C SER A 19 29.06 1.94 -10.57
N ALA A 20 29.88 2.40 -9.61
CA ALA A 20 30.76 1.56 -8.80
C ALA A 20 30.13 1.12 -7.48
N LEU A 21 28.89 1.56 -7.17
CA LEU A 21 28.15 1.09 -6.00
C LEU A 21 27.70 -0.36 -6.21
N ASP A 22 28.05 -1.22 -5.26
CA ASP A 22 27.66 -2.61 -5.27
C ASP A 22 26.18 -2.76 -4.86
N ALA A 23 25.51 -3.82 -5.31
CA ALA A 23 24.08 -4.04 -5.06
C ALA A 23 23.74 -4.12 -3.56
N VAL A 24 24.73 -4.50 -2.74
CA VAL A 24 24.66 -4.61 -1.29
C VAL A 24 24.77 -3.26 -0.56
N ASP A 25 25.34 -2.23 -1.18
CA ASP A 25 25.50 -0.90 -0.58
C ASP A 25 24.24 -0.02 -0.75
N LEU A 26 23.31 -0.45 -1.62
CA LEU A 26 22.06 0.26 -1.94
C LEU A 26 20.97 0.19 -0.85
N SER A 27 21.18 -0.62 0.20
CA SER A 27 20.23 -0.76 1.33
C SER A 27 20.48 0.18 2.50
N SER A 28 21.55 1.00 2.46
CA SER A 28 21.88 1.93 3.54
C SER A 28 21.09 3.25 3.43
N HIS A 29 20.69 3.81 4.57
CA HIS A 29 20.16 5.18 4.70
C HIS A 29 21.04 6.20 3.97
N ASP A 30 22.36 6.01 4.00
CA ASP A 30 23.34 6.85 3.30
C ASP A 30 23.18 6.81 1.78
N CYS A 31 22.81 5.66 1.20
CA CYS A 31 22.58 5.57 -0.23
C CYS A 31 21.35 6.37 -0.66
N SER A 32 20.31 6.42 0.17
CA SER A 32 19.14 7.26 -0.09
C SER A 32 19.50 8.75 -0.09
N LEU A 33 20.34 9.18 0.85
CA LEU A 33 20.84 10.56 0.95
C LEU A 33 21.73 10.93 -0.24
N HIS A 34 22.60 10.02 -0.69
CA HIS A 34 23.44 10.22 -1.86
C HIS A 34 22.62 10.30 -3.16
N MET A 35 21.57 9.48 -3.31
CA MET A 35 20.66 9.60 -4.46
C MET A 35 19.84 10.89 -4.43
N ILE A 36 19.35 11.32 -3.27
CA ILE A 36 18.65 12.61 -3.12
C ILE A 36 19.59 13.77 -3.44
N ALA A 37 20.84 13.73 -2.95
CA ALA A 37 21.86 14.73 -3.25
C ALA A 37 22.19 14.77 -4.76
N ALA A 38 22.34 13.61 -5.40
CA ALA A 38 22.57 13.51 -6.84
C ALA A 38 21.38 14.05 -7.66
N LEU A 39 20.14 13.72 -7.27
CA LEU A 39 18.93 14.26 -7.89
C LEU A 39 18.82 15.78 -7.72
N HIS A 40 19.20 16.31 -6.55
CA HIS A 40 19.20 17.74 -6.29
C HIS A 40 20.27 18.48 -7.11
N GLN A 41 21.47 17.91 -7.23
CA GLN A 41 22.52 18.45 -8.11
C GLN A 41 22.12 18.40 -9.59
N TYR A 42 21.47 17.32 -10.03
CA TYR A 42 20.92 17.23 -11.39
C TYR A 42 19.82 18.27 -11.64
N ALA A 43 18.94 18.52 -10.66
CA ALA A 43 17.94 19.57 -10.76
C ALA A 43 18.57 20.98 -10.86
N LYS A 44 19.63 21.23 -10.09
CA LYS A 44 20.42 22.48 -10.16
C LYS A 44 21.07 22.66 -11.53
N LEU A 45 21.72 21.62 -12.06
CA LEU A 45 22.29 21.62 -13.41
C LEU A 45 21.23 21.89 -14.48
N ARG A 46 20.07 21.22 -14.38
CA ARG A 46 18.95 21.44 -15.30
C ARG A 46 18.44 22.88 -15.26
N ALA A 47 18.39 23.49 -14.08
CA ALA A 47 18.00 24.89 -13.92
C ALA A 47 19.06 25.85 -14.52
N SER A 48 20.34 25.61 -14.25
CA SER A 48 21.46 26.35 -14.83
C SER A 48 21.44 26.28 -16.36
N LEU A 49 21.29 25.08 -16.93
CA LEU A 49 21.17 24.90 -18.38
C LEU A 49 19.95 25.60 -18.96
N LYS A 50 18.81 25.59 -18.26
CA LYS A 50 17.59 26.29 -18.69
C LYS A 50 17.79 27.81 -18.68
N ALA A 51 18.49 28.35 -17.68
CA ALA A 51 18.86 29.76 -17.61
C ALA A 51 19.85 30.14 -18.72
N LEU A 52 20.84 29.29 -18.99
CA LEU A 52 21.87 29.50 -20.01
C LEU A 52 21.27 29.47 -21.42
N VAL A 53 20.37 28.52 -21.70
CA VAL A 53 19.58 28.48 -22.95
C VAL A 53 18.70 29.72 -23.07
N LYS A 54 18.02 30.15 -21.99
CA LYS A 54 17.19 31.36 -22.00
C LYS A 54 18.02 32.62 -22.32
N ALA A 55 19.20 32.74 -21.73
CA ALA A 55 20.13 33.84 -21.99
C ALA A 55 20.68 33.84 -23.43
N ALA A 56 20.93 32.65 -23.99
CA ALA A 56 21.38 32.50 -25.38
C ALA A 56 20.26 32.70 -26.43
N THR A 57 18.99 32.47 -26.05
CA THR A 57 17.84 32.54 -26.99
C THR A 57 17.14 33.91 -26.96
N PHE A 58 17.26 34.67 -25.86
CA PHE A 58 16.71 36.02 -25.73
C PHE A 58 17.73 36.94 -25.03
N PRO A 59 18.53 37.73 -25.75
CA PRO A 59 19.34 38.76 -25.12
C PRO A 59 18.40 39.79 -24.51
N GLN A 60 18.37 39.92 -23.18
CA GLN A 60 17.58 40.98 -22.54
C GLN A 60 18.09 42.37 -22.97
N PRO A 61 17.20 43.37 -23.13
CA PRO A 61 17.60 44.76 -23.30
C PRO A 61 18.39 45.22 -22.07
N ARG A 62 19.54 45.86 -22.32
CA ARG A 62 20.38 46.50 -21.29
C ARG A 62 19.52 47.47 -20.47
N THR A 63 19.39 47.19 -19.17
CA THR A 63 19.00 48.20 -18.19
C THR A 63 20.25 48.80 -17.57
N ASP A 64 20.14 50.06 -17.15
CA ASP A 64 21.20 51.06 -16.91
C ASP A 64 22.25 50.77 -15.81
N ALA A 65 22.46 49.50 -15.43
CA ALA A 65 23.55 49.09 -14.55
C ALA A 65 24.86 48.75 -15.29
N SER A 66 24.95 49.05 -16.60
CA SER A 66 26.08 48.67 -17.48
C SER A 66 27.25 49.68 -17.51
N ALA A 67 27.23 50.76 -16.72
CA ALA A 67 28.28 51.78 -16.77
C ALA A 67 29.60 51.41 -16.03
N LYS A 68 29.81 50.14 -15.67
CA LYS A 68 31.05 49.68 -15.00
C LYS A 68 31.66 48.41 -15.60
N LEU A 69 31.37 48.12 -16.87
CA LEU A 69 31.94 46.97 -17.57
C LEU A 69 32.83 47.34 -18.78
N ASP A 70 33.22 48.61 -18.90
CA ASP A 70 34.14 49.08 -19.95
C ASP A 70 35.62 48.73 -19.70
N ASP A 71 35.92 48.01 -18.61
CA ASP A 71 37.30 47.62 -18.23
C ASP A 71 37.63 46.14 -18.48
N LEU A 72 36.75 45.38 -19.16
CA LEU A 72 37.05 44.01 -19.53
C LEU A 72 37.62 43.93 -20.95
N SER A 73 38.89 43.53 -21.03
CA SER A 73 39.66 43.25 -22.25
C SER A 73 38.82 42.53 -23.31
N ALA A 74 39.04 42.90 -24.58
CA ALA A 74 38.41 42.31 -25.76
C ALA A 74 38.54 40.77 -25.81
N ASP A 75 39.54 40.17 -25.15
CA ASP A 75 39.71 38.71 -25.02
C ASP A 75 38.63 38.04 -24.14
N ALA A 76 38.11 38.74 -23.13
CA ALA A 76 37.06 38.23 -22.25
C ALA A 76 35.69 38.23 -22.94
N VAL A 77 35.45 39.23 -23.80
CA VAL A 77 34.23 39.32 -24.62
C VAL A 77 34.29 38.34 -25.81
N GLY A 78 35.47 38.11 -26.40
CA GLY A 78 35.69 37.08 -27.42
C GLY A 78 35.46 35.66 -26.92
N SER A 79 35.79 35.38 -25.65
CA SER A 79 35.55 34.05 -25.03
C SER A 79 34.07 33.77 -24.70
N LEU A 80 33.22 34.79 -24.64
CA LEU A 80 31.77 34.66 -24.43
C LEU A 80 30.98 34.60 -25.74
N GLN A 81 31.62 34.91 -26.89
CA GLN A 81 31.03 34.83 -28.22
C GLN A 81 31.28 33.50 -28.93
N ASN A 82 32.06 32.59 -28.34
CA ASN A 82 32.08 31.21 -28.81
C ASN A 82 30.70 30.61 -28.49
N PRO A 83 29.89 30.27 -29.51
CA PRO A 83 28.61 29.62 -29.28
C PRO A 83 28.95 28.36 -28.49
N LEU A 84 28.38 28.22 -27.29
CA LEU A 84 28.40 26.95 -26.56
C LEU A 84 28.08 25.87 -27.58
N ASP A 85 29.09 25.07 -27.91
CA ASP A 85 29.06 24.22 -29.09
C ASP A 85 27.77 23.38 -29.03
N LEU A 86 26.92 23.56 -30.04
CA LEU A 86 25.59 22.94 -30.09
C LEU A 86 25.72 21.41 -29.96
N GLN A 87 26.85 20.87 -30.43
CA GLN A 87 27.23 19.48 -30.27
C GLN A 87 27.52 19.13 -28.81
N SER A 88 28.21 19.98 -28.05
CA SER A 88 28.43 19.82 -26.61
C SER A 88 27.12 19.86 -25.80
N VAL A 89 26.20 20.77 -26.12
CA VAL A 89 24.85 20.78 -25.51
C VAL A 89 24.05 19.53 -25.90
N GLY A 90 24.17 19.08 -27.14
CA GLY A 90 23.56 17.84 -27.65
C GLY A 90 24.08 16.60 -26.91
N ARG A 91 25.40 16.48 -26.74
CA ARG A 91 26.06 15.41 -25.98
C ARG A 91 25.59 15.41 -24.53
N LEU A 92 25.56 16.57 -23.87
CA LEU A 92 25.08 16.67 -22.49
C LEU A 92 23.61 16.26 -22.35
N LYS A 93 22.73 16.67 -23.27
CA LYS A 93 21.33 16.23 -23.28
C LYS A 93 21.21 14.73 -23.50
N MET A 94 22.04 14.13 -24.36
CA MET A 94 22.05 12.69 -24.59
C MET A 94 22.54 11.93 -23.35
N THR A 95 23.65 12.34 -22.76
CA THR A 95 24.18 11.76 -21.51
C THR A 95 23.15 11.86 -20.39
N ALA A 96 22.52 13.02 -20.20
CA ALA A 96 21.48 13.22 -19.20
C ALA A 96 20.26 12.29 -19.40
N ARG A 97 19.89 12.02 -20.65
CA ARG A 97 18.82 11.06 -20.96
C ARG A 97 19.23 9.63 -20.59
N LEU A 98 20.42 9.20 -21.01
CA LEU A 98 20.94 7.87 -20.69
C LEU A 98 21.03 7.64 -19.18
N VAL A 99 21.61 8.60 -18.44
CA VAL A 99 21.68 8.55 -16.97
C VAL A 99 20.30 8.44 -16.35
N ASN A 100 19.34 9.23 -16.82
CA ASN A 100 17.98 9.19 -16.29
C ASN A 100 17.30 7.85 -16.57
N ASP A 101 17.53 7.25 -17.73
CA ASP A 101 16.94 5.96 -18.07
C ASP A 101 17.60 4.81 -17.30
N ASP A 102 18.92 4.84 -17.11
CA ASP A 102 19.65 3.89 -16.25
C ASP A 102 19.19 3.96 -14.79
N LEU A 103 19.04 5.18 -14.24
CA LEU A 103 18.51 5.37 -12.88
C LEU A 103 17.09 4.82 -12.74
N LYS A 104 16.19 5.10 -13.71
CA LYS A 104 14.84 4.53 -13.69
C LYS A 104 14.86 3.00 -13.71
N MET A 105 15.73 2.39 -14.53
CA MET A 105 15.88 0.94 -14.58
C MET A 105 16.39 0.38 -13.26
N ALA A 106 17.40 0.99 -12.66
CA ALA A 106 17.94 0.59 -11.36
C ALA A 106 16.87 0.67 -10.26
N LEU A 107 16.13 1.78 -10.19
CA LEU A 107 15.04 1.94 -9.23
C LEU A 107 13.92 0.92 -9.43
N ARG A 108 13.56 0.60 -10.68
CA ARG A 108 12.56 -0.44 -10.97
C ARG A 108 13.03 -1.83 -10.57
N ARG A 109 14.30 -2.17 -10.80
CA ARG A 109 14.88 -3.44 -10.34
C ARG A 109 14.86 -3.53 -8.81
N ARG A 110 15.25 -2.46 -8.12
CA ARG A 110 15.15 -2.38 -6.65
C ARG A 110 13.71 -2.56 -6.18
N LEU A 111 12.75 -1.94 -6.87
CA LEU A 111 11.33 -2.08 -6.52
C LEU A 111 10.85 -3.52 -6.64
N THR A 112 11.27 -4.25 -7.68
CA THR A 112 10.98 -5.68 -7.80
C THR A 112 11.55 -6.48 -6.62
N VAL A 113 12.79 -6.19 -6.19
CA VAL A 113 13.40 -6.84 -5.02
C VAL A 113 12.66 -6.47 -3.72
N ALA A 114 12.20 -5.23 -3.58
CA ALA A 114 11.45 -4.79 -2.41
C ALA A 114 10.08 -5.49 -2.32
N VAL A 115 9.38 -5.66 -3.45
CA VAL A 115 8.12 -6.45 -3.52
C VAL A 115 8.35 -7.89 -3.10
N ASP A 116 9.46 -8.49 -3.52
CA ASP A 116 9.82 -9.86 -3.13
C ASP A 116 10.10 -9.99 -1.64
N LYS A 117 10.89 -9.07 -1.07
CA LYS A 117 11.15 -9.00 0.37
C LYS A 117 9.88 -8.76 1.20
N ALA A 118 8.89 -8.07 0.64
CA ALA A 118 7.59 -7.87 1.27
C ALA A 118 6.69 -9.12 1.21
N GLY A 119 7.12 -10.20 0.54
CA GLY A 119 6.34 -11.42 0.39
C GLY A 119 5.17 -11.27 -0.59
N LEU A 120 5.25 -10.31 -1.51
CA LEU A 120 4.19 -9.96 -2.47
C LEU A 120 4.52 -10.39 -3.91
N THR A 121 5.56 -11.20 -4.11
CA THR A 121 5.87 -11.80 -5.41
C THR A 121 4.67 -12.56 -5.95
N GLY A 122 4.27 -12.25 -7.19
CA GLY A 122 3.08 -12.84 -7.82
C GLY A 122 1.75 -12.27 -7.35
N VAL A 123 1.71 -11.49 -6.26
CA VAL A 123 0.49 -10.87 -5.70
C VAL A 123 0.35 -9.43 -6.19
N VAL A 124 1.44 -8.66 -6.15
CA VAL A 124 1.46 -7.24 -6.53
C VAL A 124 2.52 -6.99 -7.59
N ARG A 125 2.17 -6.12 -8.55
CA ARG A 125 3.15 -5.47 -9.42
C ARG A 125 2.82 -3.99 -9.56
N PHE A 126 3.85 -3.19 -9.80
CA PHE A 126 3.69 -1.77 -10.06
C PHE A 126 3.60 -1.48 -11.55
N ALA A 127 2.78 -0.50 -11.92
CA ALA A 127 2.55 -0.13 -13.31
C ALA A 127 3.86 0.34 -13.99
N PRO A 128 4.20 -0.16 -15.20
CA PRO A 128 5.45 0.19 -15.88
C PRO A 128 5.53 1.67 -16.26
N GLN A 129 4.41 2.35 -16.33
CA GLN A 129 4.30 3.78 -16.63
C GLN A 129 4.41 4.70 -15.40
N LEU A 130 4.71 4.17 -14.21
CA LEU A 130 4.96 5.02 -13.05
C LEU A 130 6.11 6.00 -13.35
N GLY A 131 5.83 7.29 -13.15
CA GLY A 131 6.85 8.33 -13.18
C GLY A 131 7.85 8.19 -12.03
N GLY A 132 8.98 8.90 -12.10
CA GLY A 132 10.05 8.77 -11.10
C GLY A 132 9.58 8.97 -9.66
N GLY A 133 8.73 9.98 -9.40
CA GLY A 133 8.13 10.18 -8.07
C GLY A 133 7.24 9.03 -7.61
N GLY A 134 6.49 8.41 -8.53
CA GLY A 134 5.67 7.23 -8.24
C GLY A 134 6.51 6.00 -7.89
N VAL A 135 7.62 5.78 -8.61
CA VAL A 135 8.57 4.69 -8.30
C VAL A 135 9.21 4.89 -6.92
N MET A 136 9.60 6.12 -6.57
CA MET A 136 10.15 6.40 -5.24
C MET A 136 9.13 6.19 -4.12
N LYS A 137 7.87 6.58 -4.35
CA LYS A 137 6.78 6.36 -3.40
C LYS A 137 6.49 4.87 -3.22
N ALA A 138 6.46 4.11 -4.31
CA ALA A 138 6.31 2.66 -4.29
C ALA A 138 7.47 1.97 -3.54
N LEU A 139 8.71 2.39 -3.79
CA LEU A 139 9.88 1.88 -3.06
C LEU A 139 9.75 2.11 -1.56
N TRP A 140 9.46 3.34 -1.15
CA TRP A 140 9.25 3.66 0.26
C TRP A 140 8.12 2.81 0.87
N LEU A 141 7.02 2.64 0.15
CA LEU A 141 5.88 1.85 0.62
C LEU A 141 6.24 0.36 0.83
N MET A 142 7.10 -0.22 0.00
CA MET A 142 7.52 -1.62 0.11
C MET A 142 8.62 -1.83 1.15
N GLU A 143 9.54 -0.87 1.32
CA GLU A 143 10.68 -1.01 2.23
C GLU A 143 10.38 -0.51 3.65
N GLU A 144 9.56 0.54 3.77
CA GLU A 144 9.36 1.31 5.00
C GLU A 144 7.87 1.44 5.38
N GLY A 145 6.95 0.99 4.53
CA GLY A 145 5.50 1.03 4.78
C GLY A 145 5.01 0.00 5.81
N GLY A 146 5.91 -0.79 6.38
CA GLY A 146 5.57 -1.86 7.33
C GLY A 146 5.39 -3.22 6.65
N LYS A 147 4.95 -4.20 7.44
CA LYS A 147 4.76 -5.58 6.96
C LYS A 147 3.49 -5.67 6.12
N TRP A 148 3.56 -6.39 5.02
CA TRP A 148 2.46 -6.56 4.06
C TRP A 148 1.75 -7.91 4.16
N GLY A 149 2.12 -8.76 5.13
CA GLY A 149 1.64 -10.14 5.24
C GLY A 149 0.12 -10.25 5.22
N GLU A 150 -0.56 -9.50 6.09
CA GLU A 150 -2.02 -9.52 6.20
C GLU A 150 -2.74 -9.09 4.92
N VAL A 151 -2.30 -7.98 4.31
CA VAL A 151 -2.86 -7.49 3.05
C VAL A 151 -2.56 -8.44 1.89
N GLY A 152 -1.37 -9.04 1.87
CA GLY A 152 -1.00 -10.06 0.90
C GLY A 152 -1.90 -11.29 1.00
N ASN A 153 -2.21 -11.74 2.21
CA ASN A 153 -3.12 -12.85 2.47
C ASN A 153 -4.55 -12.55 2.00
N GLY A 154 -5.07 -11.35 2.31
CA GLY A 154 -6.37 -10.91 1.81
C GLY A 154 -6.44 -10.87 0.28
N LEU A 155 -5.39 -10.39 -0.39
CA LEU A 155 -5.32 -10.39 -1.86
C LEU A 155 -5.24 -11.78 -2.47
N ARG A 156 -4.46 -12.68 -1.86
CA ARG A 156 -4.39 -14.09 -2.26
C ARG A 156 -5.76 -14.76 -2.19
N LEU A 157 -6.45 -14.60 -1.05
CA LEU A 157 -7.81 -15.13 -0.87
C LEU A 157 -8.78 -14.55 -1.90
N ALA A 158 -8.75 -13.23 -2.12
CA ALA A 158 -9.56 -12.59 -3.15
C ALA A 158 -9.28 -13.17 -4.55
N GLY A 159 -8.03 -13.51 -4.86
CA GLY A 159 -7.65 -14.17 -6.11
C GLY A 159 -8.23 -15.58 -6.22
N GLN A 160 -8.19 -16.36 -5.14
CA GLN A 160 -8.80 -17.70 -5.08
C GLN A 160 -10.31 -17.65 -5.28
N CYS A 161 -10.98 -16.67 -4.68
CA CYS A 161 -12.41 -16.42 -4.86
C CYS A 161 -12.75 -15.75 -6.22
N SER A 162 -11.76 -15.58 -7.11
CA SER A 162 -11.92 -14.95 -8.43
C SER A 162 -12.38 -13.49 -8.41
N TYR A 163 -12.16 -12.76 -7.31
CA TYR A 163 -12.48 -11.34 -7.18
C TYR A 163 -11.38 -10.42 -7.71
N CYS A 164 -10.16 -10.95 -7.89
CA CYS A 164 -9.08 -10.23 -8.56
C CYS A 164 -8.20 -11.20 -9.36
N GLN A 165 -7.49 -10.65 -10.35
CA GLN A 165 -6.45 -11.40 -11.05
C GLN A 165 -5.09 -11.01 -10.47
N LEU A 166 -4.40 -11.99 -9.92
CA LEU A 166 -3.04 -11.80 -9.41
C LEU A 166 -2.00 -11.98 -10.53
N PRO A 167 -0.94 -11.15 -10.56
CA PRO A 167 -0.70 -10.01 -9.68
C PRO A 167 -1.56 -8.79 -10.03
N ILE A 168 -2.10 -8.11 -9.01
CA ILE A 168 -2.78 -6.81 -9.20
C ILE A 168 -1.77 -5.73 -9.61
N THR A 169 -2.25 -4.72 -10.35
CA THR A 169 -1.38 -3.67 -10.88
C THR A 169 -1.58 -2.34 -10.15
N ILE A 170 -0.66 -2.00 -9.24
CA ILE A 170 -0.66 -0.74 -8.51
C ILE A 170 -0.13 0.38 -9.41
N ASN A 171 -0.94 1.42 -9.60
CA ASN A 171 -0.64 2.56 -10.45
C ASN A 171 -0.61 3.88 -9.65
N ALA A 172 -0.52 5.01 -10.35
CA ALA A 172 -0.44 6.32 -9.71
C ALA A 172 -1.69 6.68 -8.89
N VAL A 173 -2.88 6.22 -9.28
CA VAL A 173 -4.14 6.48 -8.56
C VAL A 173 -4.14 5.76 -7.21
N ASP A 174 -3.72 4.50 -7.18
CA ASP A 174 -3.56 3.73 -5.94
C ASP A 174 -2.63 4.44 -4.94
N LEU A 175 -1.48 4.89 -5.46
CA LEU A 175 -0.49 5.58 -4.65
C LEU A 175 -0.96 6.96 -4.18
N GLN A 176 -2.04 7.54 -4.74
CA GLN A 176 -2.61 8.80 -4.29
C GLN A 176 -3.59 8.65 -3.12
N LYS A 177 -3.96 7.42 -2.75
CA LYS A 177 -4.82 7.16 -1.56
C LYS A 177 -4.25 7.77 -0.28
N HIS A 178 -2.93 7.86 -0.19
CA HIS A 178 -2.23 8.61 0.85
C HIS A 178 -1.36 9.65 0.16
N ASP A 179 -1.76 10.92 0.18
CA ASP A 179 -1.04 12.01 -0.50
C ASP A 179 0.38 12.22 0.08
N THR A 180 0.54 12.00 1.38
CA THR A 180 1.77 12.23 2.14
C THR A 180 2.18 11.01 2.98
N LYS A 181 3.47 10.96 3.34
CA LYS A 181 3.98 9.97 4.31
C LYS A 181 3.27 10.09 5.65
N THR A 182 2.98 11.31 6.10
CA THR A 182 2.26 11.55 7.35
C THR A 182 0.83 11.01 7.32
N ALA A 183 0.10 11.21 6.22
CA ALA A 183 -1.25 10.66 6.06
C ALA A 183 -1.25 9.13 6.09
N TYR A 184 -0.26 8.49 5.47
CA TYR A 184 -0.09 7.03 5.56
C TYR A 184 0.23 6.59 6.99
N LEU A 185 1.13 7.31 7.67
CA LEU A 185 1.57 6.95 9.02
C LEU A 185 0.49 7.20 10.09
N SER A 186 -0.50 8.07 9.84
CA SER A 186 -1.60 8.37 10.77
C SER A 186 -2.65 7.26 10.88
N MET A 187 -2.57 6.23 10.05
CA MET A 187 -3.52 5.11 10.04
C MET A 187 -2.83 3.81 10.46
N PRO A 188 -3.60 2.84 11.01
CA PRO A 188 -3.12 1.47 11.17
C PRO A 188 -2.58 0.91 9.85
N ARG A 189 -1.50 0.13 9.92
CA ARG A 189 -0.76 -0.31 8.73
C ARG A 189 -1.63 -1.13 7.79
N VAL A 190 -2.36 -2.12 8.30
CA VAL A 190 -3.20 -2.99 7.47
C VAL A 190 -4.28 -2.18 6.77
N THR A 191 -4.94 -1.24 7.45
CA THR A 191 -5.93 -0.36 6.84
C THR A 191 -5.32 0.53 5.76
N ALA A 192 -4.19 1.18 6.06
CA ALA A 192 -3.53 2.09 5.12
C ALA A 192 -3.05 1.36 3.85
N GLN A 193 -2.51 0.14 4.02
CA GLN A 193 -2.08 -0.72 2.92
C GLN A 193 -3.26 -1.24 2.12
N TRP A 194 -4.33 -1.70 2.79
CA TRP A 194 -5.54 -2.19 2.11
C TRP A 194 -6.15 -1.10 1.25
N MET A 195 -6.26 0.15 1.73
CA MET A 195 -6.73 1.29 0.92
C MET A 195 -6.00 1.46 -0.42
N VAL A 196 -4.71 1.12 -0.49
CA VAL A 196 -3.91 1.21 -1.73
C VAL A 196 -4.30 0.12 -2.74
N VAL A 197 -4.72 -1.06 -2.27
CA VAL A 197 -4.95 -2.25 -3.11
C VAL A 197 -6.43 -2.62 -3.26
N SER A 198 -7.28 -2.09 -2.40
CA SER A 198 -8.66 -2.52 -2.19
C SER A 198 -9.54 -2.39 -3.44
N ARG A 199 -9.29 -1.37 -4.26
CA ARG A 199 -10.06 -1.13 -5.49
C ARG A 199 -9.87 -2.19 -6.58
N HIS A 200 -8.89 -3.09 -6.41
CA HIS A 200 -8.63 -4.19 -7.34
C HIS A 200 -9.37 -5.47 -6.97
N VAL A 201 -10.08 -5.48 -5.84
CA VAL A 201 -10.93 -6.59 -5.39
C VAL A 201 -12.37 -6.27 -5.78
N ALA A 202 -12.87 -6.91 -6.84
CA ALA A 202 -14.21 -6.70 -7.37
C ALA A 202 -15.08 -7.92 -7.08
N PHE A 203 -16.13 -7.70 -6.29
CA PHE A 203 -17.13 -8.72 -6.00
C PHE A 203 -18.05 -8.92 -7.19
N ARG A 204 -18.38 -10.17 -7.48
CA ARG A 204 -19.17 -10.55 -8.65
C ARG A 204 -20.20 -11.62 -8.30
N CYS A 205 -21.43 -11.42 -8.76
CA CYS A 205 -22.50 -12.39 -8.66
C CYS A 205 -22.23 -13.61 -9.56
N ALA A 206 -22.93 -14.72 -9.28
CA ALA A 206 -22.88 -15.92 -10.10
C ALA A 206 -23.31 -15.68 -11.56
N ASN A 207 -24.13 -14.66 -11.82
CA ASN A 207 -24.54 -14.23 -13.16
C ASN A 207 -23.47 -13.39 -13.91
N GLY A 208 -22.34 -13.09 -13.27
CA GLY A 208 -21.23 -12.30 -13.82
C GLY A 208 -21.37 -10.78 -13.67
N GLN A 209 -22.46 -10.27 -13.08
CA GLN A 209 -22.62 -8.87 -12.71
C GLN A 209 -21.68 -8.52 -11.54
N GLN A 210 -21.22 -7.26 -11.49
CA GLN A 210 -20.36 -6.79 -10.41
C GLN A 210 -21.22 -6.23 -9.27
N ASP A 211 -21.01 -6.73 -8.05
CA ASP A 211 -21.76 -6.35 -6.84
C ASP A 211 -21.07 -5.23 -6.05
N GLY A 212 -19.90 -4.79 -6.52
CA GLY A 212 -19.13 -3.71 -5.94
C GLY A 212 -17.64 -3.96 -5.99
N THR A 213 -16.87 -3.09 -5.36
CA THR A 213 -15.45 -3.31 -5.06
C THR A 213 -15.26 -3.29 -3.56
N PHE A 214 -14.30 -4.03 -3.03
CA PHE A 214 -13.97 -3.94 -1.60
C PHE A 214 -13.18 -2.68 -1.26
N GLU A 215 -13.45 -1.57 -1.94
CA GLU A 215 -12.66 -0.37 -1.83
C GLU A 215 -12.84 0.32 -0.47
N LEU A 216 -11.73 0.75 0.12
CA LEU A 216 -11.77 1.64 1.27
C LEU A 216 -11.64 3.10 0.82
N PHE A 217 -12.49 3.92 1.42
CA PHE A 217 -12.54 5.35 1.26
C PHE A 217 -12.18 6.00 2.59
N ARG A 218 -11.56 7.18 2.51
CA ARG A 218 -11.35 8.03 3.68
C ARG A 218 -12.01 9.36 3.39
N ASP A 219 -13.02 9.70 4.17
CA ASP A 219 -13.69 10.97 4.06
C ASP A 219 -12.72 12.09 4.49
N PRO A 220 -12.46 13.09 3.64
CA PRO A 220 -11.50 14.15 3.96
C PRO A 220 -12.00 15.13 5.03
N ALA A 221 -13.31 15.23 5.26
CA ALA A 221 -13.91 16.14 6.23
C ALA A 221 -14.01 15.50 7.62
N THR A 222 -14.45 14.24 7.71
CA THR A 222 -14.67 13.53 8.98
C THR A 222 -13.50 12.62 9.37
N ASN A 223 -12.61 12.27 8.44
CA ASN A 223 -11.62 11.19 8.56
C ASN A 223 -12.22 9.80 8.77
N GLU A 224 -13.52 9.62 8.57
CA GLU A 224 -14.17 8.31 8.62
C GLU A 224 -13.61 7.41 7.52
N ILE A 225 -13.47 6.12 7.84
CA ILE A 225 -13.14 5.10 6.86
C ILE A 225 -14.44 4.43 6.45
N ARG A 226 -14.68 4.34 5.15
CA ARG A 226 -15.86 3.69 4.58
C ARG A 226 -15.43 2.52 3.71
N ALA A 227 -16.22 1.45 3.68
CA ALA A 227 -15.93 0.26 2.88
C ALA A 227 -17.00 0.04 1.83
N PHE A 228 -16.63 -0.49 0.66
CA PHE A 228 -17.53 -0.79 -0.48
C PHE A 228 -18.10 0.43 -1.19
N ARG A 229 -18.66 1.40 -0.46
CA ARG A 229 -19.17 2.67 -0.98
C ARG A 229 -18.64 3.85 -0.18
N ASP A 230 -18.52 5.00 -0.85
CA ASP A 230 -18.17 6.27 -0.19
C ASP A 230 -19.43 6.96 0.35
N GLU A 231 -20.15 6.24 1.22
CA GLU A 231 -21.42 6.66 1.82
C GLU A 231 -21.36 6.50 3.36
N PRO A 232 -21.96 7.41 4.14
CA PRO A 232 -21.86 7.37 5.61
C PRO A 232 -22.36 6.07 6.25
N GLU A 233 -23.36 5.38 5.67
CA GLU A 233 -23.88 4.13 6.22
C GLU A 233 -22.84 2.99 6.12
N PHE A 234 -21.85 3.12 5.23
CA PHE A 234 -20.77 2.16 5.03
C PHE A 234 -19.51 2.49 5.85
N ALA A 235 -19.64 3.36 6.86
CA ALA A 235 -18.55 3.67 7.77
C ALA A 235 -18.18 2.45 8.62
N ILE A 236 -16.88 2.21 8.78
CA ILE A 236 -16.32 1.24 9.73
C ILE A 236 -15.63 1.97 10.87
N THR A 237 -15.74 1.42 12.08
CA THR A 237 -15.07 1.98 13.25
C THR A 237 -13.82 1.17 13.55
N LEU A 238 -12.65 1.81 13.43
CA LEU A 238 -11.38 1.21 13.85
C LEU A 238 -11.21 1.38 15.35
N ASN A 239 -10.81 0.30 16.02
CA ASN A 239 -10.67 0.24 17.48
C ASN A 239 -11.96 0.69 18.22
N PRO A 240 -13.10 0.05 17.95
CA PRO A 240 -14.38 0.37 18.60
C PRO A 240 -14.29 0.15 20.12
N PRO A 241 -15.12 0.84 20.91
CA PRO A 241 -15.32 0.47 22.31
C PRO A 241 -15.83 -0.97 22.40
N LEU A 242 -14.99 -1.85 22.92
CA LEU A 242 -15.32 -3.26 23.08
C LEU A 242 -16.24 -3.45 24.29
N PRO A 243 -17.29 -4.28 24.21
CA PRO A 243 -18.24 -4.49 25.31
C PRO A 243 -17.51 -4.89 26.61
N THR A 244 -17.82 -4.19 27.71
CA THR A 244 -17.26 -4.47 29.05
C THR A 244 -18.31 -4.87 30.07
N THR A 245 -19.60 -4.79 29.72
CA THR A 245 -20.72 -4.70 30.67
C THR A 245 -21.62 -5.93 30.72
N ALA A 246 -21.45 -6.90 29.84
CA ALA A 246 -22.07 -8.22 29.96
C ALA A 246 -21.05 -9.22 30.52
N VAL A 247 -21.53 -10.31 31.14
CA VAL A 247 -20.71 -11.51 31.33
C VAL A 247 -20.37 -12.00 29.92
N HIS A 248 -19.27 -11.48 29.35
CA HIS A 248 -18.78 -11.94 28.07
C HIS A 248 -18.53 -13.45 28.21
N PRO A 249 -18.91 -14.28 27.23
CA PRO A 249 -18.84 -15.75 27.34
C PRO A 249 -17.46 -16.27 27.75
N LEU A 250 -16.41 -15.48 27.47
CA LEU A 250 -15.00 -15.75 27.77
C LEU A 250 -14.44 -15.01 29.00
N GLN A 251 -15.28 -14.46 29.89
CA GLN A 251 -14.94 -13.64 31.08
C GLN A 251 -14.24 -12.30 30.82
N GLN A 252 -13.34 -12.24 29.83
CA GLN A 252 -12.72 -11.04 29.28
C GLN A 252 -12.82 -11.11 27.75
N HIS A 253 -12.90 -9.95 27.10
CA HIS A 253 -13.01 -9.91 25.65
C HIS A 253 -11.64 -10.27 25.04
N PRO A 254 -11.53 -11.38 24.28
CA PRO A 254 -10.23 -11.86 23.78
C PRO A 254 -9.51 -10.85 22.89
N PHE A 255 -10.26 -9.97 22.22
CA PHE A 255 -9.68 -8.96 21.34
C PHE A 255 -8.89 -7.91 22.14
N GLN A 256 -9.35 -7.53 23.34
CA GLN A 256 -8.70 -6.51 24.17
C GLN A 256 -7.28 -6.92 24.58
N GLN A 257 -7.07 -8.18 24.96
CA GLN A 257 -5.78 -8.66 25.44
C GLN A 257 -4.73 -8.76 24.33
N HIS A 258 -5.18 -8.91 23.09
CA HIS A 258 -4.33 -9.26 21.96
C HIS A 258 -4.32 -8.20 20.85
N MET A 259 -4.85 -7.00 21.13
CA MET A 259 -4.91 -5.91 20.16
C MET A 259 -3.54 -5.61 19.53
N ASN A 260 -3.52 -5.57 18.21
CA ASN A 260 -2.38 -5.08 17.44
C ASN A 260 -2.66 -3.65 16.93
N PRO A 261 -1.87 -2.63 17.32
CA PRO A 261 -2.09 -1.26 16.85
C PRO A 261 -2.01 -1.08 15.33
N ASP A 262 -1.25 -1.93 14.64
CA ASP A 262 -1.11 -1.90 13.18
C ASP A 262 -2.26 -2.62 12.46
N ASP A 263 -3.05 -3.41 13.20
CA ASP A 263 -4.15 -4.24 12.72
C ASP A 263 -5.29 -4.31 13.77
N PRO A 264 -5.93 -3.17 14.10
CA PRO A 264 -6.83 -3.06 15.24
C PRO A 264 -8.19 -3.71 14.96
N PRO A 265 -8.98 -4.00 16.01
CA PRO A 265 -10.35 -4.47 15.84
C PRO A 265 -11.19 -3.51 14.99
N VAL A 266 -12.16 -4.05 14.26
CA VAL A 266 -13.02 -3.29 13.35
C VAL A 266 -14.47 -3.61 13.65
N GLN A 267 -15.26 -2.58 13.93
CA GLN A 267 -16.71 -2.71 13.98
C GLN A 267 -17.31 -2.28 12.65
N SER A 268 -18.25 -3.07 12.13
CA SER A 268 -18.96 -2.78 10.90
C SER A 268 -20.40 -3.27 10.95
N ALA A 269 -21.34 -2.43 10.52
CA ALA A 269 -22.73 -2.85 10.31
C ALA A 269 -22.97 -3.31 8.85
N ILE A 270 -21.91 -3.52 8.08
CA ILE A 270 -22.00 -3.84 6.65
C ILE A 270 -22.13 -5.36 6.50
N TYR A 271 -23.13 -5.80 5.74
CA TYR A 271 -23.34 -7.20 5.41
C TYR A 271 -23.74 -7.34 3.94
N PHE A 272 -23.66 -8.57 3.45
CA PHE A 272 -24.07 -8.90 2.09
C PHE A 272 -25.44 -9.58 2.11
N ASP A 273 -26.36 -9.03 1.31
CA ASP A 273 -27.72 -9.52 1.11
C ASP A 273 -27.94 -9.79 -0.39
N GLU A 274 -28.08 -11.07 -0.74
CA GLU A 274 -28.32 -11.51 -2.12
C GLU A 274 -29.65 -11.00 -2.70
N GLU A 275 -30.61 -10.64 -1.83
CA GLU A 275 -31.91 -10.13 -2.25
C GLU A 275 -31.90 -8.62 -2.49
N ALA A 276 -30.88 -7.91 -2.00
CA ALA A 276 -30.74 -6.47 -2.20
C ALA A 276 -30.28 -6.15 -3.63
N GLU A 277 -30.82 -5.09 -4.22
CA GLU A 277 -30.54 -4.67 -5.61
C GLU A 277 -29.04 -4.49 -5.89
N ASP A 278 -28.29 -4.06 -4.89
CA ASP A 278 -26.87 -3.77 -4.98
C ASP A 278 -25.98 -4.73 -4.14
N GLY A 279 -26.55 -5.78 -3.54
CA GLY A 279 -25.84 -6.78 -2.75
C GLY A 279 -25.35 -6.32 -1.37
N TRP A 280 -24.46 -5.33 -1.31
CA TRP A 280 -23.90 -4.82 -0.05
C TRP A 280 -24.83 -3.81 0.60
N THR A 281 -25.21 -4.06 1.85
CA THR A 281 -26.12 -3.23 2.65
C THR A 281 -25.50 -2.88 3.99
N ALA A 282 -25.87 -1.72 4.52
CA ALA A 282 -25.54 -1.31 5.87
C ALA A 282 -26.75 -1.51 6.80
N GLY A 283 -26.50 -2.03 8.00
CA GLY A 283 -27.50 -2.14 9.05
C GLY A 283 -28.10 -0.78 9.42
N ALA A 284 -29.32 -0.80 9.97
CA ALA A 284 -30.01 0.42 10.36
C ALA A 284 -29.18 1.23 11.39
N ALA A 285 -29.26 2.56 11.32
CA ALA A 285 -28.56 3.43 12.26
C ALA A 285 -28.90 3.08 13.72
N GLY A 286 -27.87 2.75 14.51
CA GLY A 286 -28.02 2.36 15.92
C GLY A 286 -28.02 0.85 16.18
N VAL A 287 -27.97 0.00 15.15
CA VAL A 287 -27.64 -1.42 15.29
C VAL A 287 -26.15 -1.54 15.58
N ILE A 288 -25.78 -2.26 16.64
CA ILE A 288 -24.39 -2.57 16.94
C ILE A 288 -23.94 -3.56 15.85
N GLY A 289 -22.99 -3.17 15.01
CA GLY A 289 -22.46 -4.05 13.99
C GLY A 289 -21.46 -5.05 14.55
N ASP A 290 -21.23 -6.14 13.80
CA ASP A 290 -20.25 -7.18 14.11
C ASP A 290 -18.86 -6.56 14.33
N ILE A 291 -18.12 -7.16 15.26
CA ILE A 291 -16.77 -6.74 15.62
C ILE A 291 -15.79 -7.80 15.16
N ALA A 292 -15.04 -7.51 14.11
CA ALA A 292 -13.87 -8.30 13.76
C ALA A 292 -12.71 -8.01 14.73
N ALA A 293 -11.98 -9.04 15.12
CA ALA A 293 -10.83 -8.92 16.01
C ALA A 293 -9.71 -8.04 15.45
N SER A 294 -9.68 -7.86 14.12
CA SER A 294 -8.67 -7.09 13.41
C SER A 294 -9.16 -6.60 12.03
N MET A 295 -8.43 -5.68 11.41
CA MET A 295 -8.70 -5.25 10.03
C MET A 295 -8.45 -6.39 9.05
N SER A 296 -7.43 -7.21 9.27
CA SER A 296 -7.16 -8.42 8.49
C SER A 296 -8.30 -9.44 8.58
N ALA A 297 -8.85 -9.66 9.79
CA ALA A 297 -10.01 -10.51 10.02
C ALA A 297 -11.25 -9.96 9.29
N PHE A 298 -11.50 -8.65 9.37
CA PHE A 298 -12.58 -8.01 8.62
C PHE A 298 -12.45 -8.21 7.11
N ILE A 299 -11.23 -8.05 6.55
CA ILE A 299 -10.97 -8.27 5.13
C ILE A 299 -11.29 -9.71 4.72
N VAL A 300 -10.79 -10.69 5.47
CA VAL A 300 -11.02 -12.11 5.16
C VAL A 300 -12.49 -12.47 5.31
N ALA A 301 -13.14 -12.03 6.41
CA ALA A 301 -14.54 -12.29 6.69
C ALA A 301 -15.45 -11.77 5.57
N MET A 302 -15.24 -10.54 5.09
CA MET A 302 -16.04 -9.98 3.99
C MET A 302 -15.85 -10.74 2.67
N ILE A 303 -14.62 -11.16 2.36
CA ILE A 303 -14.34 -11.97 1.16
C ILE A 303 -15.06 -13.32 1.23
N LEU A 304 -14.96 -14.00 2.38
CA LEU A 304 -15.58 -15.32 2.60
C LEU A 304 -17.11 -15.22 2.66
N LEU A 305 -17.66 -14.22 3.36
CA LEU A 305 -19.09 -13.97 3.48
C LEU A 305 -19.72 -13.84 2.09
N HIS A 306 -19.16 -12.96 1.26
CA HIS A 306 -19.65 -12.78 -0.10
C HIS A 306 -19.55 -14.09 -0.88
N HIS A 307 -18.38 -14.75 -0.84
CA HIS A 307 -18.14 -15.99 -1.60
C HIS A 307 -19.08 -17.13 -1.21
N HIS A 308 -19.40 -17.23 0.08
CA HIS A 308 -20.32 -18.21 0.62
C HIS A 308 -21.75 -17.96 0.14
N LYS A 309 -22.20 -16.71 0.22
CA LYS A 309 -23.56 -16.27 -0.13
C LYS A 309 -23.88 -16.50 -1.60
N ILE A 310 -23.02 -16.03 -2.51
CA ILE A 310 -23.26 -16.17 -3.96
C ILE A 310 -23.19 -17.63 -4.48
N GLY A 311 -22.89 -18.62 -3.63
CA GLY A 311 -23.05 -20.05 -3.94
C GLY A 311 -22.10 -20.62 -5.00
N VAL A 312 -20.96 -19.97 -5.29
CA VAL A 312 -20.01 -20.44 -6.31
C VAL A 312 -19.41 -21.82 -5.96
N LEU A 313 -19.37 -22.17 -4.67
CA LEU A 313 -19.04 -23.52 -4.19
C LEU A 313 -20.13 -24.02 -3.24
N PRO A 314 -20.61 -25.27 -3.40
CA PRO A 314 -21.49 -25.90 -2.42
C PRO A 314 -20.70 -26.16 -1.13
N ILE A 315 -20.76 -25.22 -0.19
CA ILE A 315 -20.16 -25.36 1.13
C ILE A 315 -21.02 -26.34 1.92
N HIS A 316 -20.42 -27.47 2.29
CA HIS A 316 -21.04 -28.45 3.15
C HIS A 316 -20.71 -28.10 4.59
N ILE A 317 -21.68 -27.55 5.31
CA ILE A 317 -21.51 -27.17 6.70
C ILE A 317 -21.94 -28.34 7.58
N MET A 318 -21.07 -28.72 8.52
CA MET A 318 -21.38 -29.66 9.58
C MET A 318 -21.27 -28.93 10.92
N HIS A 319 -22.38 -28.81 11.64
CA HIS A 319 -22.40 -28.26 12.98
C HIS A 319 -22.47 -29.38 14.03
N MET A 320 -21.74 -29.19 15.13
CA MET A 320 -21.78 -30.08 16.28
C MET A 320 -21.70 -29.27 17.56
N ASP A 321 -22.64 -29.50 18.47
CA ASP A 321 -22.58 -28.92 19.81
C ASP A 321 -21.64 -29.77 20.68
N ILE A 322 -20.63 -29.12 21.26
CA ILE A 322 -19.63 -29.76 22.12
C ILE A 322 -19.55 -29.01 23.44
N ASP A 323 -19.58 -29.75 24.55
CA ASP A 323 -19.34 -29.16 25.87
C ASP A 323 -17.90 -28.66 25.98
N ARG A 324 -17.73 -27.36 26.24
CA ARG A 324 -16.41 -26.70 26.34
C ARG A 324 -15.49 -27.31 27.39
N SER A 325 -16.04 -27.99 28.40
CA SER A 325 -15.27 -28.64 29.48
C SER A 325 -14.59 -29.94 29.03
N VAL A 326 -14.98 -30.49 27.88
CA VAL A 326 -14.40 -31.72 27.32
C VAL A 326 -12.89 -31.57 27.13
N ARG A 327 -12.16 -32.68 27.36
CA ARG A 327 -10.69 -32.73 27.34
C ARG A 327 -10.02 -31.73 28.29
N GLY A 328 -10.65 -31.42 29.42
CA GLY A 328 -10.08 -30.56 30.45
C GLY A 328 -10.07 -29.08 30.08
N GLY A 329 -11.05 -28.63 29.29
CA GLY A 329 -11.16 -27.23 28.89
C GLY A 329 -10.32 -26.85 27.66
N TYR A 330 -9.91 -27.82 26.83
CA TYR A 330 -9.10 -27.53 25.64
C TYR A 330 -9.79 -26.50 24.72
N LEU A 331 -11.10 -26.65 24.48
CA LEU A 331 -11.86 -25.72 23.64
C LEU A 331 -11.94 -24.32 24.25
N ASP A 332 -12.04 -24.22 25.57
CA ASP A 332 -11.99 -22.94 26.28
C ASP A 332 -10.63 -22.26 26.08
N GLY A 333 -9.54 -23.04 26.08
CA GLY A 333 -8.19 -22.57 25.73
C GLY A 333 -8.07 -22.08 24.29
N VAL A 334 -8.68 -22.78 23.32
CA VAL A 334 -8.71 -22.34 21.91
C VAL A 334 -9.42 -20.99 21.79
N LEU A 335 -10.58 -20.84 22.42
CA LEU A 335 -11.40 -19.63 22.29
C LEU A 335 -10.82 -18.42 23.05
N THR A 336 -10.00 -18.66 24.06
CA THR A 336 -9.30 -17.60 24.83
C THR A 336 -7.90 -17.29 24.32
N GLN A 337 -7.40 -18.02 23.32
CA GLN A 337 -6.10 -17.74 22.71
C GLN A 337 -6.13 -16.44 21.89
N SER A 338 -4.94 -15.98 21.47
CA SER A 338 -4.82 -14.84 20.59
C SER A 338 -5.60 -15.03 19.29
N PRO A 339 -6.51 -14.11 18.92
CA PRO A 339 -7.27 -14.15 17.67
C PRO A 339 -6.39 -13.93 16.43
N HIS A 340 -5.09 -13.74 16.61
CA HIS A 340 -4.09 -13.62 15.55
C HIS A 340 -3.18 -14.85 15.42
N THR A 341 -3.40 -15.87 16.26
CA THR A 341 -2.58 -17.10 16.25
C THR A 341 -3.40 -18.28 15.75
N PRO A 342 -3.12 -18.82 14.56
CA PRO A 342 -3.80 -20.01 14.09
C PRO A 342 -3.42 -21.23 14.94
N LEU A 343 -4.33 -22.21 14.99
CA LEU A 343 -4.03 -23.52 15.57
C LEU A 343 -2.95 -24.25 14.78
N ASP A 344 -2.28 -25.19 15.43
CA ASP A 344 -1.31 -26.07 14.77
C ASP A 344 -1.93 -26.75 13.54
N GLY A 345 -1.26 -26.59 12.39
CA GLY A 345 -1.72 -27.11 11.10
C GLY A 345 -2.71 -26.21 10.36
N CYS A 346 -3.13 -25.09 10.94
CA CYS A 346 -3.93 -24.06 10.27
C CYS A 346 -3.02 -22.95 9.72
N SER A 347 -3.42 -22.33 8.61
CA SER A 347 -2.66 -21.28 7.94
C SER A 347 -2.97 -19.88 8.50
N ALA A 348 -4.20 -19.68 8.95
CA ALA A 348 -4.71 -18.40 9.41
C ALA A 348 -5.87 -18.59 10.39
N VAL A 349 -6.19 -17.53 11.12
CA VAL A 349 -7.36 -17.42 11.98
C VAL A 349 -8.07 -16.11 11.71
N VAL A 350 -9.38 -16.14 11.71
CA VAL A 350 -10.26 -14.98 11.67
C VAL A 350 -11.15 -15.07 12.88
N ALA A 351 -11.27 -14.00 13.65
CA ALA A 351 -12.15 -13.98 14.80
C ALA A 351 -13.08 -12.78 14.73
N PHE A 352 -14.33 -12.99 15.12
CA PHE A 352 -15.36 -11.95 15.14
C PHE A 352 -16.36 -12.20 16.27
N GLU A 353 -17.03 -11.15 16.69
CA GLU A 353 -18.15 -11.16 17.62
C GLU A 353 -19.37 -10.56 16.91
N ASP A 354 -20.46 -11.32 16.88
CA ASP A 354 -21.73 -10.89 16.32
C ASP A 354 -22.44 -9.90 17.26
N ASP A 355 -23.43 -9.18 16.76
CA ASP A 355 -24.20 -8.19 17.53
C ASP A 355 -24.93 -8.76 18.77
N ASP A 356 -25.23 -10.05 18.75
CA ASP A 356 -25.87 -10.78 19.84
C ASP A 356 -24.87 -11.38 20.85
N GLY A 357 -23.57 -11.12 20.67
CA GLY A 357 -22.48 -11.55 21.55
C GLY A 357 -21.95 -12.97 21.27
N HIS A 358 -22.35 -13.59 20.16
CA HIS A 358 -21.71 -14.83 19.72
C HIS A 358 -20.28 -14.54 19.27
N VAL A 359 -19.32 -15.28 19.84
CA VAL A 359 -17.90 -15.14 19.49
C VAL A 359 -17.49 -16.32 18.63
N HIS A 360 -16.86 -16.05 17.50
CA HIS A 360 -16.39 -17.05 16.55
C HIS A 360 -14.89 -16.94 16.30
N GLN A 361 -14.24 -18.09 16.11
CA GLN A 361 -12.89 -18.22 15.57
C GLN A 361 -12.90 -19.21 14.40
N ASP A 362 -12.65 -18.71 13.20
CA ASP A 362 -12.48 -19.49 11.99
C ASP A 362 -11.00 -19.77 11.76
N HIS A 363 -10.60 -21.02 11.87
CA HIS A 363 -9.25 -21.47 11.54
C HIS A 363 -9.19 -22.04 10.11
N MET A 364 -8.41 -21.40 9.26
CA MET A 364 -8.25 -21.77 7.86
C MET A 364 -7.32 -22.99 7.75
N LEU A 365 -7.80 -24.10 7.17
CA LEU A 365 -7.00 -25.32 7.02
C LEU A 365 -6.10 -25.28 5.79
N THR A 366 -6.42 -24.44 4.81
CA THR A 366 -5.67 -24.28 3.57
C THR A 366 -4.83 -23.03 3.59
N ALA A 367 -3.60 -23.11 3.09
CA ALA A 367 -2.76 -21.93 2.92
C ALA A 367 -3.38 -20.97 1.89
N PHE A 368 -3.10 -19.67 2.02
CA PHE A 368 -3.51 -18.66 1.04
C PHE A 368 -2.85 -18.85 -0.34
N ASP A 369 -1.88 -19.75 -0.48
CA ASP A 369 -1.29 -20.09 -1.78
C ASP A 369 -1.98 -21.28 -2.47
N ASP A 370 -2.90 -21.97 -1.78
CA ASP A 370 -3.63 -23.15 -2.28
C ASP A 370 -5.13 -22.84 -2.47
N PRO A 371 -5.81 -23.41 -3.49
CA PRO A 371 -7.25 -23.22 -3.66
C PRO A 371 -8.02 -23.46 -2.36
N PHE A 372 -8.79 -22.46 -1.92
CA PHE A 372 -9.51 -22.51 -0.67
C PHE A 372 -10.39 -23.76 -0.60
N THR A 373 -10.18 -24.60 0.42
CA THR A 373 -10.86 -25.90 0.52
C THR A 373 -11.69 -26.03 1.78
N ALA A 374 -11.20 -25.59 2.95
CA ALA A 374 -11.91 -25.78 4.21
C ALA A 374 -11.39 -24.88 5.35
N TRP A 375 -12.28 -24.62 6.30
CA TRP A 375 -11.96 -24.01 7.59
C TRP A 375 -12.75 -24.72 8.70
N VAL A 376 -12.33 -24.52 9.95
CA VAL A 376 -13.04 -24.98 11.14
C VAL A 376 -13.43 -23.77 11.95
N GLN A 377 -14.73 -23.63 12.23
CA GLN A 377 -15.26 -22.58 13.10
C GLN A 377 -15.47 -23.12 14.52
N PHE A 378 -14.99 -22.37 15.50
CA PHE A 378 -15.36 -22.54 16.91
C PHE A 378 -16.19 -21.35 17.34
N GLY A 379 -17.39 -21.60 17.86
CA GLY A 379 -18.31 -20.56 18.32
C GLY A 379 -18.68 -20.75 19.78
N VAL A 380 -18.87 -19.64 20.52
CA VAL A 380 -19.47 -19.65 21.85
C VAL A 380 -20.66 -18.71 21.87
N ARG A 381 -21.78 -19.22 22.38
CA ARG A 381 -22.99 -18.42 22.63
C ARG A 381 -22.91 -17.78 24.02
N PRO A 382 -23.51 -16.58 24.21
CA PRO A 382 -23.58 -15.92 25.52
C PRO A 382 -24.11 -16.79 26.67
#